data_AF-A0A672S2D8-F1
#
_entry.id   AF-A0A672S2D8-F1
#
_cell.length_a   1.000
_cell.length_b   1.000
_cell.length_c   1.000
_cell.angle_alpha   90.00
_cell.angle_beta   90.00
_cell.angle_gamma   90.00
#
_symmetry.space_group_name_H-M   'P 1'
#
loop_
_entity.id
_entity.type
_entity.pdbx_description
1 polymer ?
#
loop_
_entity_poly.entity_id
_entity_poly.type
_entity_poly.pdbx_seq_one_letter_code
_entity_poly.pdbx_strand_id
1 'polypeptide(L)'
;MKASVCFVFAVVCWFAAQAEESPKILTLSKVMNELNKINKGMNKSRTLNSPTINDLEDCCVKSALDCFRAKVFHLSVTDAKLIRSRKIISHELCKSVILNSVSNCKPEEIQKAQCKSCDSYKKVDSQTFVQNFQTLLQKVS
;
A
#
# COMPACT_ATOMS: atom_id res chain seq x y z
N MET A 1 40.61 30.54 -7.18
CA MET A 1 40.13 29.31 -6.51
C MET A 1 38.85 29.65 -5.74
N LYS A 2 37.67 29.62 -6.39
CA LYS A 2 36.38 29.93 -5.72
C LYS A 2 35.17 29.27 -6.40
N ALA A 3 35.27 28.96 -7.70
CA ALA A 3 34.19 28.30 -8.44
C ALA A 3 34.08 26.78 -8.17
N SER A 4 35.20 26.06 -7.93
CA SER A 4 35.17 24.60 -7.71
C SER A 4 34.49 24.17 -6.40
N VAL A 5 34.51 25.02 -5.36
CA VAL A 5 33.94 24.66 -4.05
C VAL A 5 32.40 24.72 -4.08
N CYS A 6 31.83 25.66 -4.84
CA CYS A 6 30.38 25.79 -5.00
C CYS A 6 29.76 24.65 -5.82
N PHE A 7 30.46 24.13 -6.82
CA PHE A 7 29.97 23.00 -7.62
C PHE A 7 29.89 21.70 -6.81
N VAL A 8 30.87 21.44 -5.95
CA VAL A 8 30.85 20.23 -5.09
C VAL A 8 29.73 20.32 -4.05
N PHE A 9 29.50 21.49 -3.46
CA PHE A 9 28.40 21.69 -2.51
C PHE A 9 27.02 21.55 -3.15
N ALA A 10 26.80 22.09 -4.35
CA ALA A 10 25.54 21.95 -5.06
C ALA A 10 25.22 20.48 -5.40
N VAL A 11 26.23 19.70 -5.79
CA VAL A 11 26.07 18.27 -6.10
C VAL A 11 25.77 17.46 -4.84
N VAL A 12 26.46 17.74 -3.72
CA VAL A 12 26.20 17.08 -2.42
C VAL A 12 24.81 17.43 -1.87
N CYS A 13 24.35 18.67 -2.03
CA CYS A 13 22.99 19.06 -1.65
C CYS A 13 21.91 18.42 -2.54
N TRP A 14 22.21 18.18 -3.83
CA TRP A 14 21.29 17.49 -4.73
C TRP A 14 21.14 16.01 -4.35
N PHE A 15 22.24 15.33 -3.99
CA PHE A 15 22.18 13.97 -3.47
C PHE A 15 21.53 13.89 -2.09
N ALA A 16 21.75 14.86 -1.19
CA ALA A 16 21.08 14.90 0.11
C ALA A 16 19.55 15.14 -0.01
N ALA A 17 19.11 15.95 -0.99
CA ALA A 17 17.69 16.17 -1.26
C ALA A 17 17.02 14.96 -1.94
N GLN A 18 17.80 14.08 -2.60
CA GLN A 18 17.31 12.90 -3.32
C GLN A 18 17.38 11.59 -2.49
N ALA A 19 18.02 11.61 -1.30
CA ALA A 19 18.40 10.40 -0.57
C ALA A 19 17.56 10.05 0.67
N GLU A 20 16.45 10.74 0.94
CA GLU A 20 15.49 10.26 1.94
C GLU A 20 14.15 9.99 1.25
N GLU A 21 14.05 8.84 0.56
CA GLU A 21 12.74 8.24 0.35
C GLU A 21 12.07 8.14 1.72
N SER A 22 10.92 8.81 1.88
CA SER A 22 10.25 8.85 3.17
C SER A 22 10.04 7.41 3.67
N PRO A 23 10.17 7.14 4.99
CA PRO A 23 9.97 5.79 5.54
C PRO A 23 8.63 5.15 5.14
N LYS A 24 7.62 5.98 4.83
CA LYS A 24 6.34 5.58 4.22
C LYS A 24 6.52 5.01 2.81
N ILE A 25 7.19 5.73 1.91
CA ILE A 25 7.44 5.33 0.52
C ILE A 25 8.19 3.99 0.51
N LEU A 26 9.27 3.86 1.29
CA LEU A 26 10.03 2.61 1.39
C LEU A 26 9.16 1.43 1.84
N THR A 27 8.28 1.67 2.82
CA THR A 27 7.37 0.64 3.34
C THR A 27 6.34 0.24 2.28
N LEU A 28 5.73 1.21 1.58
CA LEU A 28 4.75 0.93 0.52
C LEU A 28 5.39 0.25 -0.70
N SER A 29 6.61 0.65 -1.09
CA SER A 29 7.39 0.00 -2.13
C SER A 29 7.70 -1.46 -1.78
N LYS A 30 8.02 -1.75 -0.52
CA LYS A 30 8.20 -3.12 -0.04
C LYS A 30 6.91 -3.93 -0.14
N VAL A 31 5.77 -3.37 0.27
CA VAL A 31 4.46 -4.00 0.13
C VAL A 31 4.14 -4.28 -1.34
N MET A 32 4.35 -3.31 -2.23
CA MET A 32 4.14 -3.42 -3.67
C MET A 32 4.98 -4.56 -4.27
N ASN A 33 6.25 -4.67 -3.88
CA ASN A 33 7.14 -5.72 -4.33
C ASN A 33 6.70 -7.12 -3.89
N GLU A 34 6.28 -7.28 -2.63
CA GLU A 34 5.74 -8.56 -2.15
C GLU A 34 4.42 -8.92 -2.83
N LEU A 35 3.57 -7.93 -3.09
CA LEU A 35 2.30 -8.13 -3.79
C LEU A 35 2.53 -8.54 -5.26
N ASN A 36 3.52 -7.97 -5.93
CA ASN A 36 3.96 -8.38 -7.27
C ASN A 36 4.43 -9.84 -7.31
N LYS A 37 5.13 -10.32 -6.28
CA LYS A 37 5.53 -11.74 -6.17
C LYS A 37 4.30 -12.64 -6.07
N ILE A 38 3.33 -12.27 -5.23
CA ILE A 38 2.07 -13.02 -5.09
C ILE A 38 1.32 -13.06 -6.41
N ASN A 39 1.18 -11.92 -7.11
CA ASN A 39 0.46 -11.85 -8.39
C ASN A 39 0.99 -12.85 -9.44
N LYS A 40 2.32 -13.05 -9.45
CA LYS A 40 3.00 -13.96 -10.40
C LYS A 40 2.79 -15.44 -10.08
N GLY A 41 2.56 -15.81 -8.82
CA GLY A 41 2.59 -17.22 -8.39
C GLY A 41 1.34 -17.71 -7.65
N MET A 42 0.35 -16.86 -7.42
CA MET A 42 -0.91 -17.27 -6.80
C MET A 42 -1.81 -18.04 -7.76
N ASN A 43 -2.63 -18.93 -7.21
CA ASN A 43 -3.78 -19.49 -7.92
C ASN A 43 -4.92 -18.46 -7.93
N LYS A 44 -5.51 -18.24 -9.11
CA LYS A 44 -6.49 -17.18 -9.36
C LYS A 44 -7.94 -17.57 -9.01
N SER A 45 -8.17 -18.79 -8.54
CA SER A 45 -9.51 -19.36 -8.31
C SER A 45 -10.32 -18.75 -7.16
N ARG A 46 -9.71 -17.97 -6.27
CA ARG A 46 -10.42 -17.34 -5.15
C ARG A 46 -11.02 -16.01 -5.56
N THR A 47 -12.20 -15.72 -5.03
CA THR A 47 -12.81 -14.40 -5.09
C THR A 47 -12.77 -13.72 -3.72
N LEU A 48 -12.42 -12.44 -3.68
CA LEU A 48 -12.27 -11.67 -2.44
C LEU A 48 -13.01 -10.34 -2.55
N ASN A 49 -13.54 -9.86 -1.42
CA ASN A 49 -14.05 -8.50 -1.35
C ASN A 49 -12.91 -7.52 -1.63
N SER A 50 -13.12 -6.61 -2.58
CA SER A 50 -12.09 -5.65 -3.00
C SER A 50 -12.64 -4.24 -3.03
N PRO A 51 -12.07 -3.31 -2.24
CA PRO A 51 -12.22 -1.89 -2.50
C PRO A 51 -11.78 -1.53 -3.92
N THR A 52 -12.37 -0.49 -4.49
CA THR A 52 -11.92 0.15 -5.74
C THR A 52 -11.67 1.63 -5.46
N ILE A 53 -10.76 2.26 -6.20
CA ILE A 53 -10.45 3.68 -5.99
C ILE A 53 -11.63 4.60 -6.34
N ASN A 54 -12.50 4.18 -7.26
CA ASN A 54 -13.61 4.98 -7.75
C ASN A 54 -14.73 5.10 -6.71
N ASP A 55 -14.82 4.13 -5.79
CA ASP A 55 -15.80 4.09 -4.72
C ASP A 55 -15.25 4.64 -3.39
N LEU A 56 -14.06 5.25 -3.40
CA LEU A 56 -13.29 5.52 -2.19
C LEU A 56 -13.08 7.01 -1.92
N GLU A 57 -13.83 7.53 -0.95
CA GLU A 57 -13.57 8.83 -0.35
C GLU A 57 -12.21 8.84 0.37
N ASP A 58 -11.55 10.01 0.41
CA ASP A 58 -10.19 10.13 0.96
C ASP A 58 -10.12 9.72 2.44
N CYS A 59 -11.18 10.00 3.22
CA CYS A 59 -11.26 9.56 4.62
C CYS A 59 -11.45 8.05 4.80
N CYS A 60 -11.78 7.32 3.73
CA CYS A 60 -12.00 5.88 3.77
C CYS A 60 -10.78 5.06 3.34
N VAL A 61 -9.69 5.71 2.92
CA VAL A 61 -8.44 5.06 2.51
C VAL A 61 -7.92 4.07 3.56
N LYS A 62 -7.94 4.47 4.84
CA LYS A 62 -7.52 3.59 5.94
C LYS A 62 -8.40 2.34 6.03
N SER A 63 -9.73 2.50 5.95
CA SER A 63 -10.68 1.38 5.97
C SER A 63 -10.46 0.42 4.79
N ALA A 64 -10.24 0.96 3.59
CA ALA A 64 -9.93 0.14 2.42
C ALA A 64 -8.60 -0.61 2.58
N LEU A 65 -7.57 0.04 3.12
CA LEU A 65 -6.28 -0.59 3.38
C LEU A 65 -6.39 -1.71 4.41
N ASP A 66 -7.18 -1.51 5.47
CA ASP A 66 -7.49 -2.54 6.47
C ASP A 66 -8.22 -3.74 5.82
N CYS A 67 -9.12 -3.49 4.87
CA CYS A 67 -9.78 -4.55 4.11
C CYS A 67 -8.78 -5.36 3.27
N PHE A 68 -7.90 -4.70 2.51
CA PHE A 68 -6.86 -5.40 1.75
C PHE A 68 -5.92 -6.19 2.66
N ARG A 69 -5.50 -5.61 3.80
CA ARG A 69 -4.68 -6.30 4.80
C ARG A 69 -5.35 -7.57 5.31
N ALA A 70 -6.64 -7.51 5.64
CA ALA A 70 -7.38 -8.68 6.11
C ALA A 70 -7.51 -9.76 5.03
N LYS A 71 -7.82 -9.37 3.79
CA LYS A 71 -8.12 -10.32 2.70
C LYS A 71 -6.87 -10.88 2.02
N VAL A 72 -5.69 -10.25 2.13
CA VAL A 72 -4.44 -10.75 1.51
C VAL A 72 -4.07 -12.17 1.96
N PHE A 73 -4.43 -12.56 3.19
CA PHE A 73 -4.21 -13.92 3.70
C PHE A 73 -5.08 -14.98 3.02
N HIS A 74 -6.18 -14.57 2.38
CA HIS A 74 -7.09 -15.47 1.71
C HIS A 74 -6.74 -15.71 0.23
N LEU A 75 -5.70 -15.02 -0.27
CA LEU A 75 -5.12 -15.34 -1.59
C LEU A 75 -4.58 -16.77 -1.57
N SER A 76 -4.91 -17.53 -2.61
CA SER A 76 -4.53 -18.94 -2.73
C SER A 76 -3.08 -19.08 -3.18
N VAL A 77 -2.17 -19.27 -2.22
CA VAL A 77 -0.76 -19.52 -2.47
C VAL A 77 -0.31 -20.81 -1.78
N THR A 78 0.45 -21.62 -2.48
CA THR A 78 1.00 -22.89 -1.97
C THR A 78 2.51 -22.81 -1.72
N ASP A 79 3.21 -21.95 -2.46
CA ASP A 79 4.65 -21.72 -2.31
C ASP A 79 4.97 -21.02 -0.97
N ALA A 80 5.94 -21.57 -0.23
CA ALA A 80 6.34 -21.08 1.09
C ALA A 80 6.86 -19.63 1.07
N LYS A 81 7.52 -19.19 -0.01
CA LYS A 81 7.98 -17.80 -0.17
C LYS A 81 6.78 -16.88 -0.34
N LEU A 82 5.76 -17.27 -1.10
CA LEU A 82 4.53 -16.48 -1.24
C LEU A 82 3.70 -16.44 0.05
N ILE A 83 3.69 -17.52 0.82
CA ILE A 83 3.11 -17.52 2.17
C ILE A 83 3.81 -16.47 3.04
N ARG A 84 5.14 -16.39 2.97
CA ARG A 84 5.93 -15.36 3.67
C ARG A 84 5.61 -13.95 3.14
N SER A 85 5.44 -13.77 1.83
CA SER A 85 5.04 -12.49 1.24
C SER A 85 3.73 -11.97 1.82
N ARG A 86 2.70 -12.82 2.01
CA ARG A 86 1.43 -12.41 2.67
C ARG A 86 1.67 -11.87 4.09
N LYS A 87 2.52 -12.55 4.87
CA LYS A 87 2.89 -12.13 6.23
C LYS A 87 3.63 -10.80 6.23
N ILE A 88 4.57 -10.60 5.30
CA ILE A 88 5.31 -9.34 5.16
C ILE A 88 4.34 -8.21 4.84
N ILE A 89 3.47 -8.38 3.84
CA ILE A 89 2.48 -7.36 3.46
C ILE A 89 1.66 -6.95 4.68
N SER A 90 1.10 -7.91 5.40
CA SER A 90 0.29 -7.61 6.58
C SER A 90 1.09 -6.90 7.68
N HIS A 91 2.32 -7.32 7.94
CA HIS A 91 3.17 -6.72 8.96
C HIS A 91 3.55 -5.28 8.62
N GLU A 92 3.99 -5.03 7.38
CA GLU A 92 4.39 -3.70 6.92
C GLU A 92 3.23 -2.70 6.97
N LEU A 93 2.02 -3.14 6.61
CA LEU A 93 0.81 -2.29 6.67
C LEU A 93 0.30 -2.01 8.09
N CYS A 94 0.78 -2.74 9.10
CA CYS A 94 0.49 -2.44 10.50
C CYS A 94 1.46 -1.43 11.12
N LYS A 95 2.52 -1.03 10.42
CA LYS A 95 3.48 -0.07 10.96
C LYS A 95 2.81 1.29 11.14
N SER A 96 3.13 1.96 12.26
CA SER A 96 2.61 3.29 12.59
C SER A 96 2.86 4.32 11.48
N VAL A 97 4.01 4.24 10.80
CA VAL A 97 4.33 5.09 9.66
C VAL A 97 3.31 4.99 8.53
N ILE A 98 2.67 3.84 8.34
CA ILE A 98 1.57 3.66 7.38
C ILE A 98 0.25 4.10 8.02
N LEU A 99 -0.09 3.56 9.19
CA LEU A 99 -1.38 3.80 9.83
C LEU A 99 -1.68 5.29 10.09
N ASN A 100 -0.64 6.09 10.34
CA ASN A 100 -0.74 7.52 10.63
C ASN A 100 -0.65 8.40 9.37
N SER A 101 -0.25 7.85 8.22
CA SER A 101 0.03 8.65 7.01
C SER A 101 -0.93 8.40 5.85
N VAL A 102 -1.80 7.41 5.96
CA VAL A 102 -2.77 7.04 4.91
C VAL A 102 -4.09 7.80 5.00
N SER A 103 -4.35 8.52 6.09
CA SER A 103 -5.49 9.43 6.23
C SER A 103 -5.14 10.55 7.19
N ASN A 104 -5.43 11.79 6.78
CA ASN A 104 -5.31 12.99 7.61
C ASN A 104 -6.68 13.44 8.15
N CYS A 105 -7.72 12.61 8.00
CA CYS A 105 -9.07 12.98 8.38
C CYS A 105 -9.26 12.98 9.90
N LYS A 106 -9.99 13.97 10.39
CA LYS A 106 -10.42 14.06 11.78
C LYS A 106 -11.49 13.00 12.08
N PRO A 107 -11.67 12.61 13.35
CA PRO A 107 -12.69 11.63 13.74
C PRO A 107 -14.11 11.97 13.24
N GLU A 108 -14.48 13.25 13.24
CA GLU A 108 -15.78 13.73 12.74
C GLU A 108 -15.94 13.52 11.22
N GLU A 109 -14.87 13.72 10.44
CA GLU A 109 -14.87 13.50 8.99
C GLU A 109 -14.95 12.02 8.67
N ILE A 110 -14.28 11.16 9.45
CA ILE A 110 -14.37 9.70 9.31
C ILE A 110 -15.79 9.20 9.58
N GLN A 111 -16.46 9.74 10.60
CA GLN A 111 -17.85 9.38 10.90
C GLN A 111 -18.81 9.82 9.77
N LYS A 112 -18.59 11.00 9.19
CA LYS A 112 -19.40 11.52 8.08
C LYS A 112 -19.18 10.78 6.77
N ALA A 113 -17.97 10.30 6.51
CA ALA A 113 -17.59 9.62 5.27
C ALA A 113 -18.27 8.25 5.05
N GLN A 114 -18.99 7.72 6.06
CA GLN A 114 -19.76 6.47 5.96
C GLN A 114 -18.99 5.32 5.30
N CYS A 115 -17.71 5.15 5.69
CA CYS A 115 -16.82 4.21 5.04
C CYS A 115 -17.35 2.78 5.07
N LYS A 116 -17.41 2.17 3.88
CA LYS A 116 -17.85 0.79 3.68
C LYS A 116 -17.04 -0.20 4.53
N SER A 117 -17.73 -1.17 5.13
CA SER A 117 -17.09 -2.31 5.77
C SER A 117 -16.51 -3.26 4.72
N CYS A 118 -15.47 -4.03 5.07
CA CYS A 118 -14.76 -4.85 4.09
C CYS A 118 -15.67 -5.86 3.36
N ASP A 119 -16.65 -6.44 4.06
CA ASP A 119 -17.54 -7.45 3.46
C ASP A 119 -18.64 -6.83 2.55
N SER A 120 -18.83 -5.51 2.60
CA SER A 120 -19.76 -4.80 1.72
C SER A 120 -19.20 -4.51 0.32
N TYR A 121 -17.88 -4.62 0.13
CA TYR A 121 -17.28 -4.50 -1.19
C TYR A 121 -17.61 -5.71 -2.08
N LYS A 122 -17.71 -5.48 -3.39
CA LYS A 122 -17.93 -6.54 -4.36
C LYS A 122 -16.81 -7.58 -4.30
N LYS A 123 -17.17 -8.84 -4.48
CA LYS A 123 -16.21 -9.93 -4.66
C LYS A 123 -15.68 -9.90 -6.08
N VAL A 124 -14.37 -9.91 -6.23
CA VAL A 124 -13.66 -9.98 -7.51
C VAL A 124 -12.68 -11.15 -7.47
N ASP A 125 -12.24 -11.64 -8.62
CA ASP A 125 -11.20 -12.67 -8.67
C ASP A 125 -9.87 -12.19 -8.05
N SER A 126 -8.99 -13.13 -7.73
CA SER A 126 -7.73 -12.84 -7.03
C SER A 126 -6.82 -11.89 -7.82
N GLN A 127 -6.81 -11.96 -9.15
CA GLN A 127 -5.98 -11.08 -9.97
C GLN A 127 -6.50 -9.64 -9.92
N THR A 128 -7.81 -9.46 -10.09
CA THR A 128 -8.44 -8.15 -9.95
C THR A 128 -8.29 -7.57 -8.53
N PHE A 129 -8.39 -8.42 -7.49
CA PHE A 129 -8.14 -7.99 -6.11
C PHE A 129 -6.71 -7.43 -5.95
N VAL A 130 -5.71 -8.14 -6.47
CA VAL A 130 -4.32 -7.68 -6.40
C VAL A 130 -4.12 -6.39 -7.19
N GLN A 131 -4.70 -6.25 -8.38
CA GLN A 131 -4.62 -5.02 -9.16
C GLN A 131 -5.23 -3.83 -8.42
N ASN A 132 -6.43 -3.98 -7.86
CA ASN A 132 -7.07 -2.93 -7.07
C ASN A 132 -6.24 -2.53 -5.85
N PHE A 133 -5.60 -3.52 -5.21
CA PHE A 133 -4.71 -3.27 -4.09
C PHE A 133 -3.48 -2.46 -4.54
N GLN A 134 -2.86 -2.82 -5.67
CA GLN A 134 -1.76 -2.06 -6.25
C GLN A 134 -2.16 -0.62 -6.59
N THR A 135 -3.35 -0.42 -7.18
CA THR A 135 -3.87 0.92 -7.47
C THR A 135 -4.06 1.75 -6.20
N LEU A 136 -4.58 1.16 -5.13
CA LEU A 136 -4.69 1.87 -3.84
C LEU A 136 -3.30 2.26 -3.33
N LEU A 137 -2.34 1.33 -3.34
CA LEU A 137 -0.97 1.60 -2.89
C LEU A 137 -0.34 2.76 -3.69
N GLN A 138 -0.53 2.79 -5.01
CA GLN A 138 -0.06 3.90 -5.86
C GLN A 138 -0.72 5.24 -5.51
N LYS A 139 -2.02 5.25 -5.16
CA LYS A 139 -2.72 6.48 -4.73
C LYS A 139 -2.14 7.04 -3.43
N VAL A 140 -1.68 6.18 -2.52
CA VAL A 140 -1.23 6.57 -1.18
C VAL A 140 0.29 6.64 -1.02
N SER A 141 1.04 6.22 -2.04
CA SER A 141 2.51 6.32 -2.12
C SER A 141 2.99 7.76 -2.12
#